data_AF-A0A202E2L0-F1
#
_entry.id   AF-A0A202E2L0-F1
#
_cell.length_a   1.000
_cell.length_b   1.000
_cell.length_c   1.000
_cell.angle_alpha   90.00
_cell.angle_beta   90.00
_cell.angle_gamma   90.00
#
_symmetry.space_group_name_H-M   'P 1'
#
loop_
_entity.id
_entity.type
_entity.pdbx_description
1 polymer ?
#
loop_
_entity_poly.entity_id
_entity_poly.type
_entity_poly.pdbx_seq_one_letter_code
_entity_poly.pdbx_strand_id
1 'polypeptide(L)'
;MRSVFIHLTDININELTIYLNSTYPEQNNPWLILKNEDPVLYINHYTNTLAEYDFEKEEIESIKKALNGDITASLIIDVSGRHEGLDEVTLFLEKILTRFKGIAIDEYTQHPWSLEEIKEKKEIQDHPFFDYKGWSIGTLK
;
A
#
# COMPACT_ATOMS: atom_id res chain seq x y z
N MET A 1 -12.62 -6.87 3.48
CA MET A 1 -11.15 -6.90 3.36
C MET A 1 -10.74 -5.51 2.98
N ARG A 2 -9.65 -4.98 3.52
CA ARG A 2 -9.17 -3.63 3.19
C ARG A 2 -7.83 -3.76 2.51
N SER A 3 -7.59 -2.97 1.49
CA SER A 3 -6.37 -3.08 0.69
C SER A 3 -5.59 -1.77 0.64
N VAL A 4 -4.26 -1.90 0.52
CA VAL A 4 -3.35 -0.79 0.26
C VAL A 4 -2.52 -1.16 -0.95
N PHE A 5 -2.46 -0.25 -1.91
CA PHE A 5 -1.63 -0.38 -3.09
C PHE A 5 -0.33 0.38 -2.87
N ILE A 6 0.78 -0.21 -3.29
CA ILE A 6 2.06 0.47 -3.37
C ILE A 6 2.48 0.49 -4.83
N HIS A 7 2.76 1.69 -5.33
CA HIS A 7 3.33 1.86 -6.66
C HIS A 7 4.76 2.37 -6.53
N LEU A 8 5.67 1.69 -7.19
CA LEU A 8 7.09 2.00 -7.18
C LEU A 8 7.55 2.43 -8.58
N THR A 9 8.60 3.24 -8.60
CA THR A 9 9.26 3.68 -9.83
C THR A 9 10.77 3.43 -9.74
N ASP A 10 11.45 3.45 -10.88
CA ASP A 10 12.90 3.29 -10.99
C ASP A 10 13.45 1.98 -10.40
N ILE A 11 12.62 0.92 -10.34
CA ILE A 11 12.98 -0.40 -9.81
C ILE A 11 12.57 -1.54 -10.75
N ASN A 12 13.39 -2.59 -10.81
CA ASN A 12 13.03 -3.88 -11.40
C ASN A 12 12.24 -4.74 -10.40
N ILE A 13 11.11 -5.32 -10.84
CA ILE A 13 10.28 -6.22 -10.03
C ILE A 13 11.09 -7.34 -9.35
N ASN A 14 12.10 -7.90 -10.00
CA ASN A 14 12.96 -8.94 -9.43
C ASN A 14 13.76 -8.44 -8.22
N GLU A 15 14.22 -7.18 -8.24
CA GLU A 15 14.90 -6.59 -7.08
C GLU A 15 13.94 -6.49 -5.89
N LEU A 16 12.70 -6.08 -6.15
CA LEU A 16 11.65 -6.04 -5.13
C LEU A 16 11.36 -7.44 -4.58
N THR A 17 11.21 -8.45 -5.44
CA THR A 17 10.99 -9.85 -5.03
C THR A 17 12.14 -10.37 -4.17
N ILE A 18 13.39 -10.11 -4.55
CA ILE A 18 14.58 -10.51 -3.78
C ILE A 18 14.58 -9.83 -2.41
N TYR A 19 14.25 -8.54 -2.35
CA TYR A 19 14.14 -7.82 -1.09
C TYR A 19 13.05 -8.42 -0.18
N LEU A 20 11.85 -8.67 -0.72
CA LEU A 20 10.75 -9.27 0.03
C LEU A 20 11.09 -10.69 0.51
N ASN A 21 11.67 -11.54 -0.34
CA ASN A 21 12.10 -12.89 0.02
C ASN A 21 13.17 -12.90 1.10
N SER A 22 14.08 -11.93 1.11
CA SER A 22 15.12 -11.84 2.15
C SER A 22 14.58 -11.26 3.47
N THR A 23 13.59 -10.37 3.40
CA THR A 23 12.96 -9.75 4.58
C THR A 23 11.94 -10.67 5.25
N TYR A 24 11.24 -11.48 4.44
CA TYR A 24 10.17 -12.38 4.86
C TYR A 24 10.45 -13.81 4.32
N PRO A 25 11.48 -14.49 4.85
CA PRO A 25 12.01 -15.72 4.24
C PRO A 25 11.15 -16.96 4.46
N GLU A 26 10.26 -16.95 5.45
CA GLU A 26 9.48 -18.14 5.82
C GLU A 26 8.36 -18.44 4.82
N GLN A 27 7.87 -17.43 4.10
CA GLN A 27 6.81 -17.60 3.11
C GLN A 27 6.91 -16.54 2.02
N ASN A 28 6.74 -16.97 0.77
CA ASN A 28 6.52 -16.11 -0.37
C ASN A 28 5.28 -16.57 -1.14
N ASN A 29 4.49 -15.60 -1.61
CA ASN A 29 3.24 -15.79 -2.36
C ASN A 29 2.02 -16.36 -1.57
N PRO A 30 1.33 -15.52 -0.77
CA PRO A 30 1.67 -14.15 -0.40
C PRO A 30 2.81 -14.11 0.63
N TRP A 31 3.56 -13.01 0.67
CA TRP A 31 4.37 -12.69 1.86
C TRP A 31 3.42 -12.30 2.99
N LEU A 32 3.68 -12.79 4.20
CA LEU A 32 2.82 -12.55 5.35
C LEU A 32 3.51 -11.69 6.41
N ILE A 33 2.74 -10.78 7.01
CA ILE A 33 3.09 -10.19 8.31
C ILE A 33 2.12 -10.76 9.34
N LEU A 34 2.70 -11.41 10.35
CA LEU A 34 1.97 -12.06 11.44
C LEU A 34 1.96 -11.17 12.69
N LYS A 35 0.87 -11.24 13.45
CA LYS A 35 0.75 -10.71 14.82
C LYS A 35 0.28 -11.83 15.73
N ASN A 36 1.12 -12.25 16.66
CA ASN A 36 0.87 -13.42 17.52
C ASN A 36 0.49 -14.67 16.69
N GLU A 37 1.28 -14.97 15.66
CA GLU A 37 1.07 -16.11 14.74
C GLU A 37 -0.19 -16.03 13.84
N ASP A 38 -1.07 -15.02 14.01
CA ASP A 38 -2.19 -14.79 13.10
C ASP A 38 -1.80 -13.82 11.97
N PRO A 39 -2.02 -14.17 10.68
CA PRO A 39 -1.73 -13.26 9.59
C PRO A 39 -2.58 -11.99 9.64
N VAL A 40 -1.90 -10.85 9.65
CA VAL A 40 -2.49 -9.51 9.59
C VAL A 40 -2.45 -8.97 8.18
N LEU A 41 -1.29 -9.07 7.51
CA LEU A 41 -1.10 -8.59 6.14
C LEU A 41 -0.78 -9.75 5.20
N TYR A 42 -1.39 -9.70 4.02
CA TYR A 42 -1.11 -10.58 2.89
C TYR A 42 -0.59 -9.72 1.75
N ILE A 43 0.66 -9.89 1.38
CA ILE A 43 1.35 -9.04 0.39
C ILE A 43 1.57 -9.86 -0.87
N ASN A 44 1.12 -9.33 -2.00
CA ASN A 44 1.31 -9.94 -3.31
C ASN A 44 1.92 -8.94 -4.30
N HIS A 45 2.62 -9.49 -5.30
CA HIS A 45 2.91 -8.70 -6.48
C HIS A 45 1.62 -8.34 -7.20
N TYR A 46 1.57 -7.11 -7.68
CA TYR A 46 0.52 -6.66 -8.55
C TYR A 46 1.04 -6.78 -9.99
N THR A 47 0.85 -7.96 -10.59
CA THR A 47 1.51 -8.37 -11.85
C THR A 47 0.80 -7.90 -13.11
N ASN A 48 -0.43 -7.40 -13.01
CA ASN A 48 -1.17 -6.85 -14.14
C ASN A 48 -1.45 -5.36 -13.90
N THR A 49 -0.59 -4.53 -14.49
CA THR A 49 -0.69 -3.08 -14.51
C THR A 49 -2.12 -2.62 -14.80
N LEU A 50 -2.76 -1.98 -13.81
CA LEU A 50 -3.90 -1.06 -13.93
C LEU A 50 -5.24 -1.64 -14.44
N ALA A 51 -5.25 -2.78 -15.12
CA ALA A 51 -6.43 -3.38 -15.74
C ALA A 51 -7.27 -4.27 -14.80
N GLU A 52 -6.72 -4.71 -13.66
CA GLU A 52 -7.41 -5.65 -12.75
C GLU A 52 -8.14 -4.98 -11.57
N TYR A 53 -7.88 -3.69 -11.32
CA TYR A 53 -8.57 -2.92 -10.27
C TYR A 53 -9.35 -1.73 -10.82
N ASP A 54 -9.56 -1.67 -12.14
CA ASP A 54 -10.33 -0.62 -12.82
C ASP A 54 -9.86 0.81 -12.50
N PHE A 55 -8.56 1.02 -12.23
CA PHE A 55 -8.02 2.38 -12.06
C PHE A 55 -8.31 3.18 -13.33
N GLU A 56 -8.98 4.32 -13.15
CA GLU A 56 -9.27 5.23 -14.23
C GLU A 56 -7.97 5.84 -14.76
N LYS A 57 -7.99 6.28 -16.02
CA LYS A 57 -6.81 6.87 -16.66
C LYS A 57 -6.28 8.06 -15.87
N GLU A 58 -7.18 8.86 -15.32
CA GLU A 58 -6.90 10.03 -14.49
C GLU A 58 -6.16 9.64 -13.20
N GLU A 59 -6.55 8.53 -12.57
CA GLU A 59 -5.88 8.00 -11.37
C GLU A 59 -4.46 7.54 -11.71
N ILE A 60 -4.30 6.83 -12.82
CA ILE A 60 -2.99 6.38 -13.31
C ILE A 60 -2.05 7.57 -13.54
N GLU A 61 -2.54 8.62 -14.21
CA GLU A 61 -1.74 9.82 -14.48
C GLU A 61 -1.42 10.58 -13.19
N SER A 62 -2.34 10.61 -12.22
CA SER A 62 -2.08 11.16 -10.88
C SER A 62 -0.95 10.42 -10.17
N ILE A 63 -0.94 9.09 -10.22
CA ILE A 63 0.10 8.24 -9.64
C ILE A 63 1.45 8.51 -10.31
N LYS A 64 1.50 8.49 -11.64
CA LYS A 64 2.74 8.78 -12.38
C LYS A 64 3.29 10.16 -12.08
N LYS A 65 2.39 11.15 -11.96
CA LYS A 65 2.75 12.52 -11.58
C LYS A 65 3.33 12.55 -10.16
N ALA A 66 2.71 11.86 -9.20
CA ALA A 66 3.21 11.78 -7.82
C ALA A 66 4.57 11.05 -7.74
N LEU A 67 4.78 10.02 -8.55
CA LEU A 67 6.06 9.31 -8.67
C LEU A 67 7.13 10.12 -9.41
N ASN A 68 6.73 11.14 -10.17
CA ASN A 68 7.55 11.81 -11.16
C ASN A 68 8.26 10.78 -12.09
N GLY A 69 7.48 9.82 -12.61
CA GLY A 69 7.98 8.69 -13.40
C GLY A 69 6.90 7.64 -13.70
N ASP A 70 7.26 6.63 -14.50
CA ASP A 70 6.38 5.49 -14.77
C ASP A 70 6.35 4.50 -13.60
N ILE A 71 5.23 3.79 -13.46
CA ILE A 71 5.08 2.69 -12.50
C ILE A 71 5.87 1.49 -13.04
N THR A 72 6.89 1.04 -12.32
CA THR A 72 7.75 -0.09 -12.73
C THR A 72 7.51 -1.36 -11.93
N ALA A 73 6.94 -1.22 -10.72
CA ALA A 73 6.52 -2.33 -9.89
C ALA A 73 5.35 -1.92 -9.00
N SER A 74 4.54 -2.89 -8.59
CA SER A 74 3.44 -2.63 -7.68
C SER A 74 3.21 -3.80 -6.73
N LEU A 75 2.73 -3.48 -5.53
CA LEU A 75 2.31 -4.44 -4.52
C LEU A 75 0.88 -4.14 -4.10
N ILE A 76 0.14 -5.19 -3.75
CA ILE A 76 -1.11 -5.07 -3.00
C ILE A 76 -0.90 -5.68 -1.62
N ILE A 77 -1.39 -4.99 -0.61
CA ILE A 77 -1.44 -5.45 0.77
C ILE A 77 -2.90 -5.62 1.13
N ASP A 78 -3.33 -6.86 1.33
CA ASP A 78 -4.64 -7.14 1.89
C ASP A 78 -4.53 -7.24 3.41
N VAL A 79 -5.34 -6.44 4.12
CA VAL A 79 -5.41 -6.41 5.57
C VAL A 79 -6.55 -7.31 6.04
N SER A 80 -6.20 -8.25 6.90
CA SER A 80 -7.14 -9.16 7.56
C SER A 80 -8.25 -8.38 8.26
N GLY A 81 -9.50 -8.79 8.04
CA GLY A 81 -10.66 -8.21 8.73
C GLY A 81 -10.70 -8.50 10.23
N ARG A 82 -9.81 -9.36 10.75
CA ARG A 82 -9.69 -9.70 12.17
C ARG A 82 -8.87 -8.68 12.97
N HIS A 83 -8.14 -7.80 12.30
CA HIS A 83 -7.17 -6.88 12.90
C HIS A 83 -7.41 -5.46 12.42
N GLU A 84 -7.08 -4.45 13.23
CA GLU A 84 -7.11 -3.05 12.78
C GLU A 84 -6.08 -2.82 11.66
N GLY A 85 -4.87 -3.38 11.80
CA GLY A 85 -3.86 -3.49 10.75
C GLY A 85 -3.07 -2.21 10.43
N LEU A 86 -3.45 -1.05 10.97
CA LEU A 86 -2.81 0.23 10.68
C LEU A 86 -1.32 0.21 11.03
N ASP A 87 -0.96 -0.21 12.25
CA ASP A 87 0.42 -0.24 12.70
C ASP A 87 1.28 -1.15 11.81
N GLU A 88 0.76 -2.33 11.47
CA GLU A 88 1.46 -3.28 10.60
C GLU A 88 1.64 -2.73 9.18
N VAL A 89 0.61 -2.11 8.61
CA VAL A 89 0.67 -1.45 7.30
C VAL A 89 1.71 -0.33 7.30
N THR A 90 1.65 0.58 8.27
CA THR A 90 2.59 1.70 8.36
C THR A 90 4.03 1.21 8.50
N LEU A 91 4.30 0.22 9.36
CA LEU A 91 5.64 -0.36 9.49
C LEU A 91 6.13 -1.02 8.20
N PHE A 92 5.25 -1.66 7.45
CA PHE A 92 5.60 -2.23 6.15
C PHE A 92 5.91 -1.14 5.12
N LEU A 93 5.06 -0.11 5.04
CA LEU A 93 5.26 1.04 4.15
C LEU A 93 6.55 1.79 4.46
N GLU A 94 6.88 1.96 5.74
CA GLU A 94 8.15 2.55 6.16
C GLU A 94 9.34 1.76 5.60
N LYS A 95 9.32 0.43 5.70
CA LYS A 95 10.40 -0.42 5.17
C LYS A 95 10.52 -0.32 3.65
N ILE A 96 9.40 -0.42 2.94
CA ILE A 96 9.39 -0.42 1.47
C ILE A 96 9.75 0.96 0.92
N LEU A 97 9.08 2.02 1.38
CA LEU A 97 9.22 3.36 0.83
C LEU A 97 10.49 4.10 1.31
N THR A 98 11.14 3.62 2.37
CA THR A 98 12.51 4.08 2.71
C THR A 98 13.54 3.48 1.76
N ARG A 99 13.30 2.25 1.26
CA ARG A 99 14.25 1.51 0.42
C ARG A 99 14.07 1.80 -1.07
N PHE A 100 12.84 2.03 -1.50
CA PHE A 100 12.46 2.22 -2.90
C PHE A 100 11.61 3.46 -3.05
N LYS A 101 11.79 4.16 -4.18
CA LYS A 101 10.99 5.33 -4.51
C LYS A 101 9.58 4.88 -4.89
N GLY A 102 8.58 5.41 -4.20
CA GLY A 102 7.20 5.00 -4.40
C GLY A 102 6.20 5.82 -3.62
N ILE A 103 4.93 5.48 -3.82
CA ILE A 103 3.77 6.02 -3.09
C ILE A 103 2.84 4.88 -2.67
N ALA A 104 1.98 5.15 -1.70
CA ALA A 104 0.91 4.27 -1.26
C ALA A 104 -0.47 4.87 -1.60
N ILE A 105 -1.47 4.02 -1.81
CA ILE A 105 -2.87 4.40 -2.01
C ILE A 105 -3.71 3.49 -1.14
N ASP A 106 -4.59 4.07 -0.34
CA ASP A 106 -5.59 3.31 0.43
C ASP A 106 -6.93 3.26 -0.31
N GLU A 107 -7.88 2.49 0.21
CA GLU A 107 -9.24 2.41 -0.37
C GLU A 107 -10.15 3.58 0.06
N TYR A 108 -9.68 4.51 0.88
CA TYR A 108 -10.51 5.58 1.45
C TYR A 108 -10.36 6.90 0.69
N THR A 109 -9.23 7.09 0.04
CA THR A 109 -8.88 8.31 -0.68
C THR A 109 -8.23 7.96 -2.03
N GLN A 110 -8.45 8.79 -3.05
CA GLN A 110 -7.68 8.71 -4.31
C GLN A 110 -6.31 9.41 -4.20
N HIS A 111 -5.87 9.77 -2.99
CA HIS A 111 -4.64 10.53 -2.77
C HIS A 111 -3.42 9.60 -2.83
N PRO A 112 -2.41 9.87 -3.68
CA PRO A 112 -1.13 9.18 -3.63
C PRO A 112 -0.32 9.65 -2.41
N TRP A 113 -0.25 8.81 -1.38
CA TRP A 113 0.43 9.11 -0.13
C TRP A 113 1.94 8.88 -0.24
N SER A 114 2.72 9.91 0.07
CA SER A 114 4.16 9.76 0.30
C SER A 114 4.45 9.21 1.70
N LEU A 115 5.65 8.65 1.88
CA LEU A 115 6.08 8.17 3.21
C LEU A 115 6.12 9.29 4.26
N GLU A 116 6.50 10.50 3.85
CA GLU A 116 6.54 11.67 4.73
C GLU A 116 5.13 12.01 5.24
N GLU A 117 4.15 12.09 4.35
CA GLU A 117 2.76 12.37 4.71
C GLU A 117 2.16 11.31 5.65
N ILE A 118 2.47 10.03 5.41
CA ILE A 118 2.03 8.93 6.29
C ILE A 118 2.63 9.09 7.70
N LYS A 119 3.93 9.40 7.80
CA LYS A 119 4.62 9.58 9.08
C LYS A 119 4.13 10.80 9.85
N GLU A 120 3.85 11.89 9.13
CA GLU A 120 3.31 13.13 9.70
C GLU A 120 1.83 13.03 10.07
N LYS A 121 1.16 11.92 9.72
CA LYS A 121 -0.29 11.73 9.89
C LYS A 121 -1.07 12.87 9.25
N LYS A 122 -0.64 13.28 8.06
CA LYS A 122 -1.32 14.32 7.30
C LYS A 122 -2.76 13.88 7.01
N GLU A 123 -3.68 14.85 7.02
CA GLU A 123 -5.08 14.63 6.66
C GLU A 123 -5.33 15.21 5.27
N ILE A 124 -5.99 14.43 4.42
CA ILE A 124 -6.46 14.84 3.10
C ILE A 124 -7.97 14.66 3.12
N GLN A 125 -8.72 15.74 2.88
CA GLN A 125 -10.19 15.73 2.98
C GLN A 125 -10.69 15.24 4.35
N ASP A 126 -10.03 15.68 5.42
CA ASP A 126 -10.30 15.27 6.81
C ASP A 126 -10.11 13.75 7.08
N HIS A 127 -9.41 13.05 6.17
CA HIS A 127 -9.05 11.65 6.31
C HIS A 127 -7.53 11.47 6.37
N PRO A 128 -6.98 10.92 7.47
CA PRO A 128 -5.61 10.45 7.47
C PRO A 128 -5.48 9.16 6.66
N PHE A 129 -4.24 8.80 6.31
CA PHE A 129 -3.95 7.55 5.63
C PHE A 129 -4.53 6.34 6.38
N PHE A 130 -5.24 5.48 5.66
CA PHE A 130 -5.84 4.23 6.13
C PHE A 130 -6.85 4.42 7.29
N ASP A 131 -7.63 5.50 7.24
CA ASP A 131 -8.65 5.83 8.24
C ASP A 131 -9.96 5.03 8.10
N TYR A 132 -9.89 3.76 8.50
CA TYR A 132 -11.08 2.91 8.55
C TYR A 132 -12.18 3.42 9.49
N LYS A 133 -11.82 4.08 10.60
CA LYS A 133 -12.79 4.49 11.63
C LYS A 133 -13.57 5.72 11.18
N GLY A 134 -12.92 6.71 10.58
CA GLY A 134 -13.60 7.88 10.01
C GLY A 134 -14.61 7.52 8.93
N TRP A 135 -14.31 6.52 8.08
CA TRP A 135 -15.26 6.03 7.06
C TRP A 135 -16.53 5.42 7.67
N SER A 136 -16.41 4.66 8.76
CA SER A 136 -17.56 4.02 9.44
C SER A 136 -18.50 5.01 10.15
N ILE A 137 -18.07 6.26 10.34
CA ILE A 137 -18.86 7.33 11.00
C ILE A 137 -19.58 8.20 9.95
N GLY A 138 -19.26 8.03 8.66
CA GLY A 138 -19.92 8.68 7.54
C GLY A 138 -21.21 8.00 7.09
N THR A 139 -22.19 7.82 7.97
CA THR A 139 -23.58 7.66 7.52
C THR A 139 -24.55 8.26 8.56
N LEU A 140 -25.26 9.30 8.11
CA LEU A 140 -26.32 10.08 8.78
C LEU A 140 -25.87 11.23 9.70
N LYS A 141 -25.64 12.38 9.07
CA LYS A 141 -26.42 13.59 9.39
C LYS A 141 -26.98 14.20 8.12
#